data_AF-A0A5R9KG94-F1
#
_entry.id   AF-A0A5R9KG94-F1
#
_cell.length_a   1.000
_cell.length_b   1.000
_cell.length_c   1.000
_cell.angle_alpha   90.00
_cell.angle_beta   90.00
_cell.angle_gamma   90.00
#
_symmetry.space_group_name_H-M   'P 1'
#
loop_
_entity.id
_entity.type
_entity.pdbx_description
1 polymer ?
#
loop_
_entity_poly.entity_id
_entity_poly.type
_entity_poly.pdbx_seq_one_letter_code
_entity_poly.pdbx_strand_id
1 'polypeptide(L)'
;MVDVYVEGNIHGIYFMWIVECKAWNSNVPKEKVLALQSIITDVGADRGFLLSEKGFQSGALRIAEKANITLTSLYDLGQTIQTDSVIGRISWRVEKATLRLRKLKKDNFKNHYIPPMTAIMGELFILQNILGEALDHEYPIQYSHGQFLNSFEEFVKYADDILLRAESWTL
;
A
#
# COMPACT_ATOMS: atom_id res chain seq x y z
N MET A 1 0.06 -1.12 -24.92
CA MET A 1 -0.34 -2.40 -24.30
C MET A 1 -0.29 -2.11 -22.82
N VAL A 2 -1.44 -1.97 -22.17
CA VAL A 2 -1.49 -1.71 -20.73
C VAL A 2 -1.07 -2.97 -19.99
N ASP A 3 -0.09 -2.85 -19.10
CA ASP A 3 0.43 -3.99 -18.35
C ASP A 3 -0.32 -4.16 -17.02
N VAL A 4 -0.69 -3.06 -16.35
CA VAL A 4 -1.49 -3.08 -15.13
C VAL A 4 -2.56 -1.98 -15.17
N TYR A 5 -3.75 -2.35 -14.75
CA TYR A 5 -4.88 -1.46 -14.49
C TYR A 5 -5.08 -1.38 -12.98
N VAL A 6 -5.16 -0.16 -12.43
CA VAL A 6 -5.43 0.07 -11.02
C VAL A 6 -6.68 0.92 -10.90
N GLU A 7 -7.64 0.46 -10.11
CA GLU A 7 -8.79 1.27 -9.71
C GLU A 7 -8.90 1.29 -8.19
N GLY A 8 -9.49 2.35 -7.68
CA GLY A 8 -9.81 2.44 -6.27
C GLY A 8 -10.78 3.57 -5.98
N ASN A 9 -11.12 3.70 -4.71
CA ASN A 9 -11.99 4.74 -4.21
C ASN A 9 -11.41 5.31 -2.92
N ILE A 10 -11.22 6.62 -2.88
CA ILE A 10 -10.79 7.35 -1.68
C ILE A 10 -11.90 8.31 -1.30
N HIS A 11 -12.56 8.06 -0.17
CA HIS A 11 -13.64 8.92 0.36
C HIS A 11 -14.76 9.20 -0.65
N GLY A 12 -15.13 8.21 -1.47
CA GLY A 12 -16.17 8.34 -2.51
C GLY A 12 -15.65 8.83 -3.86
N ILE A 13 -14.38 9.22 -3.95
CA ILE A 13 -13.73 9.66 -5.19
C ILE A 13 -13.08 8.45 -5.84
N TYR A 14 -13.62 8.03 -6.99
CA TYR A 14 -13.01 6.97 -7.80
C TYR A 14 -11.73 7.49 -8.46
N PHE A 15 -10.70 6.64 -8.51
CA PHE A 15 -9.51 6.90 -9.29
C PHE A 15 -9.15 5.68 -10.15
N MET A 16 -8.52 5.95 -11.28
CA MET A 16 -8.09 4.98 -12.26
C MET A 16 -6.68 5.30 -12.73
N TRP A 17 -5.75 4.36 -12.58
CA TRP A 17 -4.39 4.46 -13.08
C TRP A 17 -4.07 3.39 -14.11
N ILE A 18 -3.26 3.79 -15.09
CA ILE A 18 -2.74 2.93 -16.14
C ILE A 18 -1.24 2.79 -15.97
N VAL A 19 -0.74 1.56 -15.89
CA VAL A 19 0.69 1.29 -15.76
C VAL A 19 1.16 0.53 -16.99
N GLU A 20 2.23 1.02 -17.62
CA GLU A 20 3.00 0.29 -18.62
C GLU A 20 4.43 0.07 -18.12
N CYS A 21 4.98 -1.09 -18.44
CA CYS A 21 6.35 -1.52 -18.15
C CYS A 21 7.15 -1.63 -19.45
N LYS A 22 8.39 -1.19 -19.42
CA LYS A 22 9.34 -1.28 -20.54
C LYS A 22 10.70 -1.76 -20.05
N ALA A 23 10.88 -3.08 -20.09
CA ALA A 23 12.13 -3.77 -19.81
C ALA A 23 13.07 -3.74 -21.03
N TRP A 24 13.54 -2.54 -21.38
CA TRP A 24 14.40 -2.32 -22.55
C TRP A 24 15.84 -2.04 -22.13
N ASN A 25 16.80 -2.44 -22.96
CA ASN A 25 18.23 -2.16 -22.74
C ASN A 25 18.64 -0.75 -23.22
N SER A 26 17.70 0.03 -23.74
CA SER A 26 17.87 1.42 -24.18
C SER A 26 16.86 2.33 -23.50
N ASN A 27 17.16 3.63 -23.47
CA ASN A 27 16.26 4.62 -22.89
C ASN A 27 14.93 4.63 -23.64
N VAL A 28 13.84 4.64 -22.88
CA VAL A 28 12.48 4.66 -23.43
C VAL A 28 12.27 5.96 -24.20
N PRO A 29 11.82 5.89 -25.46
CA PRO A 29 11.70 7.07 -26.30
C PRO A 29 10.36 7.78 -26.10
N LYS A 30 10.30 9.03 -26.54
CA LYS A 30 9.14 9.93 -26.32
C LYS A 30 7.82 9.37 -26.86
N GLU A 31 7.87 8.59 -27.94
CA GLU A 31 6.68 8.02 -28.60
C GLU A 31 5.93 7.07 -27.67
N LYS A 32 6.62 6.42 -26.71
CA LYS A 32 5.97 5.56 -25.72
C LYS A 32 5.22 6.35 -24.66
N VAL A 33 5.75 7.50 -24.25
CA VAL A 33 5.04 8.41 -23.34
C VAL A 33 3.80 8.98 -24.01
N LEU A 34 3.90 9.40 -25.28
CA LEU A 34 2.75 9.89 -26.05
C LEU A 34 1.68 8.81 -26.27
N ALA A 35 2.08 7.58 -26.56
CA ALA A 35 1.15 6.47 -26.68
C ALA A 35 0.40 6.22 -25.36
N LEU A 36 1.11 6.21 -24.23
CA LEU A 36 0.50 6.10 -22.91
C LEU A 36 -0.45 7.27 -22.61
N GLN A 37 -0.08 8.50 -22.98
CA GLN A 37 -0.94 9.68 -22.82
C GLN A 37 -2.25 9.56 -23.60
N SER A 38 -2.20 9.03 -24.82
CA SER A 38 -3.42 8.75 -25.61
C SER A 38 -4.31 7.76 -24.87
N ILE A 39 -3.75 6.65 -24.39
CA ILE A 39 -4.53 5.62 -23.66
C ILE A 39 -5.21 6.23 -22.43
N ILE A 40 -4.45 6.98 -21.60
CA ILE A 40 -4.99 7.64 -20.40
C ILE A 40 -6.16 8.55 -20.76
N THR A 41 -6.02 9.33 -21.84
CA THR A 41 -7.06 10.26 -22.31
C THR A 41 -8.28 9.49 -22.81
N ASP A 42 -8.08 8.44 -23.60
CA ASP A 42 -9.14 7.65 -24.23
C ASP A 42 -9.98 6.91 -23.19
N VAL A 43 -9.35 6.38 -22.13
CA VAL A 43 -10.07 5.68 -21.05
C VAL A 43 -10.55 6.62 -19.95
N GLY A 44 -10.10 7.87 -19.92
CA GLY A 44 -10.40 8.82 -18.84
C GLY A 44 -9.69 8.50 -17.52
N ALA A 45 -8.46 7.97 -17.58
CA ALA A 45 -7.67 7.65 -16.38
C ALA A 45 -7.09 8.91 -15.75
N ASP A 46 -7.01 8.94 -14.43
CA ASP A 46 -6.46 10.08 -13.69
C ASP A 46 -4.95 10.21 -13.88
N ARG A 47 -4.25 9.07 -13.97
CA ARG A 47 -2.79 9.04 -14.01
C ARG A 47 -2.21 7.84 -14.75
N GLY A 48 -1.06 8.04 -15.36
CA GLY A 48 -0.23 7.02 -15.97
C GLY A 48 1.08 6.79 -15.22
N PHE A 49 1.58 5.57 -15.29
CA PHE A 49 2.93 5.22 -14.88
C PHE A 49 3.62 4.49 -16.03
N LEU A 50 4.83 4.92 -16.37
CA LEU A 50 5.69 4.20 -17.30
C LEU A 50 6.96 3.78 -16.57
N LEU A 51 7.13 2.47 -16.40
CA LEU A 51 8.21 1.86 -15.65
C LEU A 51 9.35 1.45 -16.58
N SER A 52 10.58 1.87 -16.27
CA SER A 52 11.79 1.38 -16.94
C SER A 52 13.02 1.46 -16.06
N GLU A 53 13.73 0.34 -15.92
CA GLU A 53 15.01 0.28 -15.19
C GLU A 53 16.16 0.98 -15.93
N LYS A 54 16.06 1.13 -17.26
CA LYS A 54 17.12 1.76 -18.06
C LYS A 54 17.02 3.28 -18.08
N GLY A 55 15.82 3.81 -17.90
CA GLY A 55 15.53 5.25 -17.93
C GLY A 55 14.90 5.73 -19.23
N PHE A 56 14.89 7.05 -19.43
CA PHE A 56 14.08 7.74 -20.43
C PHE A 56 14.90 8.73 -21.24
N GLN A 57 14.51 8.96 -22.49
CA GLN A 57 15.10 10.04 -23.29
C GLN A 57 14.65 11.41 -22.76
N SER A 58 15.44 12.46 -22.95
CA SER A 58 15.09 13.83 -22.53
C SER A 58 13.76 14.33 -23.11
N GLY A 59 13.40 13.87 -24.32
CA GLY A 59 12.10 14.12 -24.93
C GLY A 59 10.94 13.49 -24.16
N ALA A 60 11.12 12.28 -23.63
CA ALA A 60 10.13 11.60 -22.81
C ALA A 60 9.90 12.31 -21.47
N LEU A 61 10.99 12.69 -20.79
CA LEU A 61 10.94 13.42 -19.51
C LEU A 61 10.12 14.72 -19.63
N ARG A 62 10.42 15.54 -20.64
CA ARG A 62 9.75 16.81 -20.88
C ARG A 62 8.26 16.70 -21.24
N ILE A 63 7.84 15.58 -21.83
CA ILE A 63 6.41 15.32 -22.09
C ILE A 63 5.72 14.94 -20.79
N ALA A 64 6.34 14.06 -20.00
CA ALA A 64 5.81 13.63 -18.72
C ALA A 64 5.63 14.79 -17.74
N GLU A 65 6.54 15.78 -17.71
CA GLU A 65 6.39 17.01 -16.90
C GLU A 65 5.08 17.77 -17.16
N LYS A 66 4.50 17.63 -18.35
CA LYS A 66 3.28 18.33 -18.78
C LYS A 66 2.07 17.42 -18.88
N ALA A 67 2.22 16.14 -18.54
CA ALA A 67 1.18 15.14 -18.60
C ALA A 67 0.92 14.54 -17.22
N ASN A 68 -0.23 13.92 -17.01
CA ASN A 68 -0.49 13.12 -15.81
C ASN A 68 0.24 11.76 -15.90
N ILE A 69 1.55 11.77 -16.17
CA ILE A 69 2.37 10.56 -16.33
C ILE A 69 3.59 10.66 -15.43
N THR A 70 3.78 9.64 -14.59
CA THR A 70 5.00 9.44 -13.83
C THR A 70 5.94 8.49 -14.57
N LEU A 71 7.17 8.93 -14.83
CA LEU A 71 8.25 8.07 -15.37
C LEU A 71 9.13 7.65 -14.20
N THR A 72 9.30 6.34 -14.00
CA THR A 72 10.05 5.84 -12.84
C THR A 72 10.58 4.43 -13.10
N SER A 73 11.35 3.89 -12.17
CA SER A 73 11.79 2.49 -12.13
C SER A 73 11.17 1.79 -10.92
N LEU A 74 11.22 0.45 -10.87
CA LEU A 74 10.84 -0.27 -9.66
C LEU A 74 11.77 0.08 -8.51
N TYR A 75 13.04 0.34 -8.80
CA TYR A 75 14.02 0.79 -7.81
C TYR A 75 13.65 2.16 -7.22
N ASP A 76 13.36 3.16 -8.06
CA ASP A 76 13.03 4.52 -7.60
C ASP A 76 11.71 4.57 -6.85
N LEU A 77 10.71 3.79 -7.30
CA LEU A 77 9.50 3.53 -6.54
C LEU A 77 9.87 2.95 -5.18
N GLY A 78 10.66 1.89 -5.10
CA GLY A 78 11.06 1.26 -3.84
C GLY A 78 11.80 2.18 -2.87
N GLN A 79 12.64 3.10 -3.37
CA GLN A 79 13.41 4.04 -2.55
C GLN A 79 12.56 5.19 -1.98
N THR A 80 11.54 5.65 -2.70
CA THR A 80 10.61 6.69 -2.22
C THR A 80 9.65 6.15 -1.14
N ILE A 81 9.66 4.84 -0.89
CA ILE A 81 8.53 4.10 -0.32
C ILE A 81 8.97 3.13 0.80
N GLN A 82 10.24 3.04 1.20
CA GLN A 82 10.71 1.84 1.89
C GLN A 82 10.11 1.63 3.31
N THR A 83 9.96 2.69 4.13
CA THR A 83 9.22 2.63 5.40
C THR A 83 7.70 2.72 5.17
N ASP A 84 7.27 3.72 4.40
CA ASP A 84 5.86 4.04 4.15
C ASP A 84 5.08 2.89 3.51
N SER A 85 5.70 2.10 2.61
CA SER A 85 5.06 0.89 2.08
C SER A 85 4.99 -0.26 3.05
N VAL A 86 5.95 -0.40 3.95
CA VAL A 86 5.90 -1.46 4.95
C VAL A 86 4.75 -1.15 5.90
N ILE A 87 4.68 0.09 6.41
CA ILE A 87 3.55 0.55 7.23
C ILE A 87 2.23 0.47 6.46
N GLY A 88 2.18 0.93 5.21
CA GLY A 88 0.98 0.86 4.37
C GLY A 88 0.50 -0.58 4.14
N ARG A 89 1.42 -1.53 3.91
CA ARG A 89 1.10 -2.96 3.80
C ARG A 89 0.59 -3.53 5.12
N ILE A 90 1.22 -3.19 6.24
CA ILE A 90 0.76 -3.60 7.58
C ILE A 90 -0.64 -3.04 7.84
N SER A 91 -0.86 -1.76 7.60
CA SER A 91 -2.16 -1.09 7.76
C SER A 91 -3.27 -1.79 6.96
N TRP A 92 -3.01 -2.09 5.69
CA TRP A 92 -3.94 -2.83 4.84
C TRP A 92 -4.24 -4.25 5.37
N ARG A 93 -3.24 -4.95 5.89
CA ARG A 93 -3.41 -6.28 6.50
C ARG A 93 -4.24 -6.18 7.78
N VAL A 94 -3.99 -5.19 8.63
CA VAL A 94 -4.75 -4.93 9.87
C VAL A 94 -6.21 -4.67 9.55
N GLU A 95 -6.50 -3.84 8.55
CA GLU A 95 -7.87 -3.54 8.13
C GLU A 95 -8.58 -4.79 7.61
N LYS A 96 -7.96 -5.54 6.69
CA LYS A 96 -8.53 -6.78 6.16
C LYS A 96 -8.78 -7.84 7.25
N ALA A 97 -7.82 -8.05 8.14
CA ALA A 97 -7.96 -8.99 9.26
C ALA A 97 -9.10 -8.56 10.20
N THR A 98 -9.17 -7.27 10.52
CA THR A 98 -10.23 -6.70 11.36
C THR A 98 -11.61 -6.89 10.75
N LEU A 99 -11.78 -6.57 9.46
CA LEU A 99 -13.05 -6.75 8.75
C LEU A 99 -13.47 -8.23 8.71
N ARG A 100 -12.52 -9.14 8.45
CA ARG A 100 -12.76 -10.58 8.47
C ARG A 100 -13.23 -11.06 9.84
N LEU A 101 -12.53 -10.69 10.92
CA LEU A 101 -12.90 -11.07 12.29
C LEU A 101 -14.24 -10.46 12.71
N ARG A 102 -14.52 -9.20 12.34
CA ARG A 102 -15.84 -8.57 12.58
C ARG A 102 -16.97 -9.35 11.90
N LYS A 103 -16.76 -9.82 10.67
CA LYS A 103 -17.72 -10.66 9.97
C LYS A 103 -17.93 -12.00 10.69
N LEU A 104 -16.86 -12.70 11.06
CA LEU A 104 -16.93 -13.95 11.81
C LEU A 104 -17.64 -13.78 13.17
N LYS A 105 -17.35 -12.70 13.89
CA LYS A 105 -18.04 -12.33 15.13
C LYS A 105 -19.53 -12.16 14.90
N LYS A 106 -19.91 -11.40 13.87
CA LYS A 106 -21.31 -11.14 13.52
C LYS A 106 -22.04 -12.41 13.13
N ASP A 107 -21.38 -13.34 12.43
CA ASP A 107 -22.03 -14.54 11.91
C ASP A 107 -22.16 -15.63 12.98
N ASN A 108 -21.16 -15.80 13.85
CA ASN A 108 -21.05 -16.96 14.75
C ASN A 108 -21.20 -16.64 16.25
N PHE A 109 -21.03 -15.38 16.67
CA PHE A 109 -20.90 -15.03 18.10
C PHE A 109 -21.84 -13.90 18.55
N LYS A 110 -23.01 -13.73 17.90
CA LYS A 110 -23.96 -12.63 18.18
C LYS A 110 -24.33 -12.45 19.65
N ASN A 111 -24.49 -13.55 20.38
CA ASN A 111 -24.94 -13.53 21.78
C ASN A 111 -23.80 -13.69 22.80
N HIS A 112 -22.54 -13.68 22.34
CA HIS A 112 -21.40 -13.78 23.23
C HIS A 112 -21.02 -12.40 23.75
N TYR A 113 -21.04 -12.24 25.09
CA TYR A 113 -20.56 -11.02 25.73
C TYR A 113 -19.08 -10.76 25.43
N ILE A 114 -18.25 -11.81 25.48
CA ILE A 114 -16.83 -11.78 25.11
C ILE A 114 -16.58 -12.93 24.11
N PRO A 115 -16.63 -12.68 22.80
CA PRO A 115 -16.28 -13.66 21.77
C PRO A 115 -14.81 -14.13 21.89
N PRO A 116 -14.46 -15.34 21.42
CA PRO A 116 -13.08 -15.85 21.50
C PRO A 116 -12.04 -14.98 20.77
N MET A 117 -12.45 -14.27 19.71
CA MET A 117 -11.58 -13.34 18.98
C MET A 117 -11.35 -11.99 19.67
N THR A 118 -11.92 -11.73 20.85
CA THR A 118 -11.85 -10.40 21.49
C THR A 118 -10.41 -9.97 21.76
N ALA A 119 -9.55 -10.91 22.20
CA ALA A 119 -8.15 -10.61 22.47
C ALA A 119 -7.39 -10.17 21.21
N ILE A 120 -7.46 -10.97 20.13
CA ILE A 120 -6.78 -10.66 18.87
C ILE A 120 -7.34 -9.38 18.21
N MET A 121 -8.64 -9.11 18.35
CA MET A 121 -9.23 -7.85 17.90
C MET A 121 -8.71 -6.65 18.71
N GLY A 122 -8.44 -6.83 20.00
CA GLY A 122 -7.82 -5.81 20.85
C GLY A 122 -6.36 -5.54 20.45
N GLU A 123 -5.59 -6.58 20.14
CA GLU A 123 -4.22 -6.44 19.65
C GLU A 123 -4.17 -5.73 18.28
N LEU A 124 -5.06 -6.09 17.35
CA LEU A 124 -5.19 -5.38 16.07
C LEU A 124 -5.57 -3.91 16.26
N PHE A 125 -6.42 -3.61 17.25
CA PHE A 125 -6.76 -2.24 17.58
C PHE A 125 -5.54 -1.47 18.09
N ILE A 126 -4.77 -2.04 19.04
CA ILE A 126 -3.54 -1.41 19.53
C ILE A 126 -2.58 -1.17 18.37
N LEU A 127 -2.33 -2.19 17.55
CA LEU A 127 -1.47 -2.09 16.38
C LEU A 127 -1.93 -0.98 15.44
N GLN A 128 -3.24 -0.84 15.20
CA GLN A 128 -3.78 0.24 14.38
C GLN A 128 -3.48 1.64 14.95
N ASN A 129 -3.54 1.80 16.27
CA ASN A 129 -3.33 3.11 16.92
C ASN A 129 -1.86 3.56 16.87
N ILE A 130 -0.90 2.63 16.86
CA ILE A 130 0.53 2.94 16.86
C ILE A 130 1.15 3.03 15.46
N LEU A 131 0.37 2.82 14.39
CA LEU A 131 0.87 2.90 13.00
C LEU A 131 1.40 4.30 12.65
N GLY A 132 0.78 5.36 13.20
CA GLY A 132 1.20 6.74 12.96
C GLY A 132 2.58 7.04 13.52
N GLU A 133 2.80 6.73 14.81
CA GLU A 133 4.11 6.86 15.45
C GLU A 133 5.19 6.05 14.71
N ALA A 134 4.84 4.85 14.24
CA ALA A 134 5.76 4.01 13.46
C ALA A 134 6.10 4.60 12.09
N LEU A 135 5.14 5.27 11.43
CA LEU A 135 5.31 5.97 10.16
C LEU A 135 6.21 7.21 10.33
N ASP A 136 5.96 7.98 11.39
CA ASP A 136 6.69 9.21 11.68
C ASP A 136 8.09 8.97 12.29
N HIS A 137 8.49 7.69 12.43
CA HIS A 137 9.73 7.25 13.04
C HIS A 137 9.90 7.71 14.52
N GLU A 138 8.79 7.85 15.24
CA GLU A 138 8.74 8.28 16.65
C GLU A 138 8.95 7.10 17.60
N TYR A 139 10.21 6.70 17.79
CA TYR A 139 10.59 5.65 18.75
C TYR A 139 11.20 6.25 20.04
N PRO A 140 10.96 5.64 21.21
CA PRO A 140 10.20 4.40 21.44
C PRO A 140 8.68 4.61 21.48
N ILE A 141 7.95 3.66 20.89
CA ILE A 141 6.49 3.64 20.85
C ILE A 141 5.96 2.89 22.07
N GLN A 142 5.13 3.52 22.89
CA GLN A 142 4.49 2.86 24.02
C GLN A 142 3.10 2.33 23.64
N TYR A 143 2.94 1.01 23.52
CA TYR A 143 1.67 0.40 23.10
C TYR A 143 0.86 -0.20 24.26
N SER A 144 1.45 -0.31 25.45
CA SER A 144 0.80 -0.79 26.67
C SER A 144 1.54 -0.29 27.91
N HIS A 145 0.98 -0.52 29.10
CA HIS A 145 1.61 -0.09 30.35
C HIS A 145 2.97 -0.78 30.54
N GLY A 146 4.06 0.00 30.45
CA GLY A 146 5.43 -0.50 30.58
C GLY A 146 5.96 -1.31 29.39
N GLN A 147 5.24 -1.37 28.26
CA GLN A 147 5.69 -2.06 27.05
C GLN A 147 6.00 -1.07 25.93
N PHE A 148 7.17 -1.22 25.33
CA PHE A 148 7.70 -0.31 24.33
C PHE A 148 8.23 -1.07 23.11
N LEU A 149 8.18 -0.42 21.95
CA LEU A 149 8.90 -0.81 20.74
C LEU A 149 9.99 0.24 20.51
N ASN A 150 11.25 -0.15 20.47
CA ASN A 150 12.38 0.78 20.46
C ASN A 150 12.93 1.06 19.05
N SER A 151 12.46 0.32 18.05
CA SER A 151 12.91 0.46 16.67
C SER A 151 11.83 0.04 15.68
N PHE A 152 12.00 0.50 14.43
CA PHE A 152 11.16 0.07 13.32
C PHE A 152 11.19 -1.45 13.10
N GLU A 153 12.35 -2.08 13.29
CA GLU A 153 12.46 -3.53 13.16
C GLU A 153 11.66 -4.26 14.25
N GLU A 154 11.68 -3.77 15.50
CA GLU A 154 10.85 -4.29 16.58
C GLU A 154 9.35 -4.11 16.27
N PHE A 155 8.96 -2.95 15.74
CA PHE A 155 7.59 -2.69 15.32
C PHE A 155 7.12 -3.68 14.23
N VAL A 156 7.92 -3.88 13.19
CA VAL A 156 7.55 -4.79 12.09
C VAL A 156 7.39 -6.22 12.60
N LYS A 157 8.31 -6.71 13.46
CA LYS A 157 8.20 -8.03 14.08
C LYS A 157 6.94 -8.17 14.94
N TYR A 158 6.63 -7.15 15.74
CA TYR A 158 5.43 -7.11 16.57
C TYR A 158 4.15 -7.14 15.72
N ALA A 159 4.11 -6.36 14.65
CA ALA A 159 2.99 -6.32 13.72
C ALA A 159 2.77 -7.65 13.01
N ASP A 160 3.84 -8.28 12.52
CA ASP A 160 3.77 -9.55 11.82
C ASP A 160 3.28 -10.70 12.71
N ASP A 161 3.69 -10.75 13.98
CA ASP A 161 3.18 -11.76 14.93
C ASP A 161 1.65 -11.67 15.11
N ILE A 162 1.14 -10.46 15.37
CA ILE A 162 -0.29 -10.21 15.53
C ILE A 162 -1.04 -10.56 14.25
N LEU A 163 -0.52 -10.12 13.10
CA LEU A 163 -1.16 -10.36 11.81
C LEU A 163 -1.20 -11.85 11.46
N LEU A 164 -0.12 -12.60 11.71
CA LEU A 164 -0.11 -14.05 11.49
C LEU A 164 -1.19 -14.75 12.31
N ARG A 165 -1.36 -14.38 13.58
CA ARG A 165 -2.41 -14.95 14.46
C ARG A 165 -3.82 -14.54 14.03
N ALA A 166 -4.00 -13.28 13.60
CA ALA A 166 -5.30 -12.80 13.12
C ALA A 166 -5.70 -13.42 11.76
N GLU A 167 -4.75 -13.54 10.84
CA GLU A 167 -4.95 -14.10 9.50
C GLU A 167 -5.16 -15.63 9.56
N SER A 168 -4.51 -16.32 10.49
CA SER A 168 -4.72 -17.76 10.72
C SER A 168 -5.91 -18.08 11.62
N TRP A 169 -6.58 -17.08 12.19
CA TRP A 169 -7.71 -17.31 13.09
C TRP A 169 -8.84 -18.09 12.41
N THR A 170 -9.32 -19.14 13.08
CA THR A 170 -10.39 -20.04 12.65
C THR A 170 -11.38 -20.28 13.80
N LEU A 171 -12.57 -20.79 13.47
CA LEU A 171 -13.59 -21.22 14.43
C LEU A 171 -13.15 -22.46 15.21
#